data_AF-A0A9D8RVQ0-F1
#
_entry.id   AF-A0A9D8RVQ0-F1
#
_cell.length_a   1.000
_cell.length_b   1.000
_cell.length_c   1.000
_cell.angle_alpha   90.00
_cell.angle_beta   90.00
_cell.angle_gamma   90.00
#
_symmetry.space_group_name_H-M   'P 1'
#
loop_
_entity.id
_entity.type
_entity.pdbx_description
1 polymer ?
#
loop_
_entity_poly.entity_id
_entity_poly.type
_entity_poly.pdbx_seq_one_letter_code
_entity_poly.pdbx_strand_id
1 'polypeptide(L)'
;MNDLYEEKWRALKSEIDGRTQGGEELFLAIKDYYEVYDGRLPYWLGSLYNAEIGGFHYSLSSRDNEEVTTDRGTFKLLPDIESSFQALSILSSSGMMKDFSELPEKMREGLKSFVCSLQDKDTGFIIHPQWRELMADVEGKSGNADIMWKARRGRDMMWAEGICERLGFSLPYPTAY
;
A
#
# COMPACT_ATOMS: atom_id res chain seq x y z
N MET A 1 17.49 -23.99 -8.11
CA MET A 1 16.81 -23.07 -9.05
C MET A 1 17.01 -23.68 -10.44
N ASN A 2 15.90 -23.98 -11.11
CA ASN A 2 15.72 -25.09 -12.06
C ASN A 2 16.26 -24.81 -13.48
N ASP A 3 16.72 -25.85 -14.20
CA ASP A 3 17.11 -25.80 -15.63
C ASP A 3 16.03 -25.18 -16.54
N LEU A 4 14.76 -25.32 -16.15
CA LEU A 4 13.60 -24.72 -16.83
C LEU A 4 13.64 -23.17 -16.87
N TYR A 5 14.32 -22.55 -15.90
CA TYR A 5 14.45 -21.09 -15.81
C TYR A 5 15.52 -20.55 -16.75
N GLU A 6 16.65 -21.25 -16.82
CA GLU A 6 17.74 -20.92 -17.73
C GLU A 6 17.30 -21.03 -19.19
N GLU A 7 16.45 -22.00 -19.52
CA GLU A 7 15.90 -22.16 -20.86
C GLU A 7 14.97 -21.00 -21.25
N LYS A 8 14.12 -20.53 -20.32
CA LYS A 8 13.26 -19.35 -20.53
C LYS A 8 14.07 -18.08 -20.73
N TRP A 9 15.15 -17.89 -19.96
CA TRP A 9 16.02 -16.73 -20.12
C TRP A 9 16.75 -16.73 -21.47
N ARG A 10 17.23 -17.89 -21.94
CA ARG A 10 17.84 -18.01 -23.28
C ARG A 10 16.85 -17.70 -24.39
N ALA A 11 15.62 -18.20 -24.29
CA ALA A 11 14.56 -17.92 -25.25
C ALA A 11 14.23 -16.43 -25.31
N LEU A 12 14.04 -15.78 -24.15
CA LEU A 12 13.77 -14.35 -24.07
C LEU A 12 14.92 -13.51 -24.62
N LYS A 13 16.18 -13.85 -24.30
CA LYS A 13 17.35 -13.16 -24.85
C LYS A 13 17.35 -13.22 -26.38
N SER A 14 17.14 -14.40 -26.94
CA SER A 14 17.09 -14.58 -28.40
C SER A 14 15.98 -13.77 -29.06
N GLU A 15 14.84 -13.61 -28.39
CA GLU A 15 13.72 -12.80 -28.88
C GLU A 15 14.03 -11.29 -28.85
N ILE A 16 14.68 -10.82 -27.79
CA ILE A 16 15.08 -9.41 -27.62
C ILE A 16 16.18 -9.03 -28.63
N ASP A 17 17.20 -9.86 -28.76
CA ASP A 17 18.31 -9.67 -29.70
C ASP A 17 17.81 -9.61 -31.16
N GLY A 18 16.73 -10.34 -31.48
CA GLY A 18 16.11 -10.33 -32.80
C GLY A 18 15.28 -9.08 -33.13
N ARG A 19 14.98 -8.21 -32.14
CA ARG A 19 14.04 -7.09 -32.29
C ARG A 19 14.63 -5.72 -32.01
N THR A 20 15.81 -5.63 -31.40
CA THR A 20 16.36 -4.37 -30.89
C THR A 20 17.87 -4.25 -31.08
N GLN A 21 18.37 -3.03 -31.41
CA GLN A 21 19.77 -2.68 -31.13
C GLN A 21 19.89 -2.34 -29.63
N GLY A 22 20.82 -2.98 -28.91
CA GLY A 22 20.93 -2.87 -27.44
C GLY A 22 20.22 -4.00 -26.66
N GLY A 23 19.92 -5.13 -27.31
CA GLY A 23 19.17 -6.23 -26.72
C GLY A 23 19.78 -6.85 -25.45
N GLU A 24 21.11 -6.78 -25.32
CA GLU A 24 21.81 -7.25 -24.12
C GLU A 24 21.53 -6.37 -22.89
N GLU A 25 21.52 -5.05 -23.05
CA GLU A 25 21.24 -4.11 -21.95
C GLU A 25 19.78 -4.22 -21.49
N LEU A 26 18.85 -4.37 -22.44
CA LEU A 26 17.43 -4.60 -22.13
C LEU A 26 17.22 -5.96 -21.44
N PHE A 27 17.87 -7.01 -21.92
CA PHE A 27 17.80 -8.33 -21.31
C PHE A 27 18.33 -8.32 -19.87
N LEU A 28 19.48 -7.69 -19.64
CA LEU A 28 20.05 -7.54 -18.30
C LEU A 28 19.14 -6.71 -17.38
N ALA A 29 18.58 -5.60 -17.87
CA ALA A 29 17.63 -4.80 -17.10
C ALA A 29 16.36 -5.60 -16.72
N ILE A 30 15.84 -6.42 -17.62
CA ILE A 30 14.70 -7.30 -17.34
C ILE A 30 15.09 -8.38 -16.32
N LYS A 31 16.29 -8.97 -16.44
CA LYS A 31 16.77 -9.98 -15.50
C LYS A 31 17.00 -9.40 -14.11
N ASP A 32 17.62 -8.22 -14.01
CA ASP A 32 17.80 -7.50 -12.74
C ASP A 32 16.45 -7.13 -12.12
N TYR A 33 15.52 -6.61 -12.93
CA TYR A 33 14.16 -6.35 -12.49
C TYR A 33 13.49 -7.63 -11.96
N TYR A 34 13.64 -8.74 -12.67
CA TYR A 34 13.09 -10.02 -12.28
C TYR A 34 13.68 -10.57 -10.99
N GLU A 35 15.01 -10.52 -10.81
CA GLU A 35 15.67 -10.99 -9.59
C GLU A 35 15.28 -10.17 -8.35
N VAL A 36 14.99 -8.88 -8.52
CA VAL A 36 14.45 -8.02 -7.46
C VAL A 36 12.99 -8.38 -7.14
N TYR A 37 12.17 -8.65 -8.16
CA TYR A 37 10.73 -8.87 -8.00
C TYR A 37 10.35 -10.32 -7.61
N ASP A 38 11.03 -11.34 -8.11
CA ASP A 38 10.57 -12.74 -8.04
C ASP A 38 10.88 -13.46 -6.70
N GLY A 39 11.41 -12.75 -5.71
CA GLY A 39 11.61 -13.33 -4.37
C GLY A 39 11.71 -12.33 -3.24
N ARG A 40 12.29 -11.15 -3.50
CA ARG A 40 12.46 -10.14 -2.44
C ARG A 40 11.23 -9.26 -2.26
N LEU A 41 10.53 -8.94 -3.34
CA LEU A 41 9.35 -8.08 -3.27
C LEU A 41 8.18 -8.70 -2.48
N PRO A 42 7.73 -9.95 -2.73
CA PRO A 42 6.68 -10.57 -1.92
C PRO A 42 7.08 -10.70 -0.46
N TYR A 43 8.34 -11.07 -0.21
CA TYR A 43 8.87 -11.19 1.15
C TYR A 43 8.89 -9.83 1.85
N TRP A 44 9.36 -8.78 1.17
CA TRP A 44 9.40 -7.43 1.70
C TRP A 44 7.99 -6.90 1.97
N LEU A 45 7.06 -6.99 1.01
CA LEU A 45 5.67 -6.58 1.19
C LEU A 45 4.99 -7.35 2.31
N GLY A 46 5.16 -8.67 2.34
CA GLY A 46 4.64 -9.52 3.42
C GLY A 46 5.20 -9.13 4.78
N SER A 47 6.46 -8.70 4.85
CA SER A 47 7.08 -8.24 6.09
C SER A 47 6.54 -6.90 6.60
N LEU A 48 5.83 -6.13 5.76
CA LEU A 48 5.18 -4.87 6.15
C LEU A 48 3.75 -5.07 6.65
N TYR A 49 3.16 -6.24 6.42
CA TYR A 49 1.80 -6.53 6.86
C TYR A 49 1.75 -6.71 8.39
N ASN A 50 0.88 -5.97 9.04
CA ASN A 50 0.57 -6.11 10.45
C ASN A 50 -0.71 -6.93 10.61
N ALA A 51 -0.58 -8.19 11.03
CA ALA A 51 -1.73 -9.11 11.14
C ALA A 51 -2.69 -8.77 12.28
N GLU A 52 -2.24 -8.06 13.31
CA GLU A 52 -3.09 -7.65 14.45
C GLU A 52 -4.01 -6.49 14.05
N ILE A 53 -3.46 -5.52 13.31
CA ILE A 53 -4.19 -4.34 12.84
C ILE A 53 -4.95 -4.63 11.55
N GLY A 54 -4.39 -5.45 10.65
CA GLY A 54 -4.94 -5.77 9.34
C GLY A 54 -4.48 -4.87 8.20
N GLY A 55 -3.51 -3.97 8.42
CA GLY A 55 -2.97 -3.03 7.43
C GLY A 55 -1.47 -3.22 7.17
N PHE A 56 -0.92 -2.43 6.24
CA PHE A 56 0.52 -2.42 5.91
C PHE A 56 1.20 -1.15 6.43
N HIS A 57 2.40 -1.31 6.98
CA HIS A 57 3.31 -0.19 7.24
C HIS A 57 3.88 0.36 5.92
N TYR A 58 4.17 1.65 5.90
CA TYR A 58 4.77 2.32 4.75
C TYR A 58 6.17 1.77 4.39
N SER A 59 6.96 1.43 5.40
CA SER A 59 8.35 0.99 5.24
C SER A 59 8.79 0.10 6.41
N LEU A 60 9.94 -0.56 6.26
CA LEU A 60 10.56 -1.32 7.37
C LEU A 60 10.83 -0.41 8.57
N SER A 61 11.29 0.83 8.34
CA SER A 61 11.49 1.79 9.42
C SER A 61 10.18 2.15 10.12
N SER A 62 9.07 2.26 9.41
CA SER A 62 7.75 2.49 10.02
C SER A 62 7.22 1.29 10.80
N ARG A 63 7.65 0.07 10.47
CA ARG A 63 7.30 -1.15 11.20
C ARG A 63 8.17 -1.33 12.44
N ASP A 64 9.47 -1.10 12.30
CA ASP A 64 10.48 -1.41 13.31
C ASP A 64 10.62 -0.31 14.37
N ASN A 65 9.99 0.86 14.17
CA ASN A 65 9.98 1.96 15.12
C ASN A 65 8.53 2.26 15.50
N GLU A 66 8.26 2.33 16.81
CA GLU A 66 6.92 2.62 17.32
C GLU A 66 6.52 4.09 17.11
N GLU A 67 7.50 5.00 17.17
CA GLU A 67 7.28 6.44 17.07
C GLU A 67 8.47 7.19 16.45
N VAL A 68 8.19 8.39 15.93
CA VAL A 68 9.19 9.34 15.46
C VAL A 68 8.98 10.68 16.16
N THR A 69 10.06 11.25 16.70
CA THR A 69 10.03 12.58 17.31
C THR A 69 10.60 13.61 16.33
N THR A 70 9.84 14.69 16.12
CA THR A 70 10.19 15.84 15.30
C THR A 70 10.06 17.13 16.12
N ASP A 71 10.41 18.26 15.53
CA ASP A 71 10.12 19.59 16.08
C ASP A 71 8.61 19.86 16.29
N ARG A 72 7.75 19.05 15.66
CA ARG A 72 6.28 19.12 15.74
C ARG A 72 5.67 18.12 16.72
N GLY A 73 6.48 17.36 17.45
CA GLY A 73 6.02 16.36 18.42
C GLY A 73 6.40 14.94 18.04
N THR A 74 5.90 14.00 18.84
CA THR A 74 6.14 12.56 18.72
C THR A 74 4.93 11.88 18.10
N PHE A 75 5.13 11.18 16.99
CA PHE A 75 4.07 10.55 16.21
C PHE A 75 4.26 9.05 16.20
N LYS A 76 3.20 8.29 16.48
CA LYS A 76 3.20 6.84 16.30
C LYS A 76 3.27 6.49 14.82
N LEU A 77 4.09 5.50 14.47
CA LEU A 77 4.19 4.99 13.11
C LEU A 77 3.29 3.76 12.96
N LEU A 78 2.08 3.98 12.45
CA LEU A 78 1.06 2.93 12.35
C LEU A 78 0.90 2.49 10.90
N PRO A 79 0.41 1.25 10.65
CA PRO A 79 -0.09 0.88 9.33
C PRO A 79 -1.18 1.85 8.89
N ASP A 80 -1.16 2.26 7.62
CA ASP A 80 -2.10 3.26 7.10
C ASP A 80 -2.82 2.76 5.84
N ILE A 81 -3.91 3.44 5.48
CA ILE A 81 -4.78 3.04 4.37
C ILE A 81 -4.10 3.17 3.00
N GLU A 82 -3.25 4.18 2.83
CA GLU A 82 -2.54 4.45 1.58
C GLU A 82 -1.49 3.37 1.34
N SER A 83 -0.65 3.10 2.33
CA SER A 83 0.34 2.02 2.29
C SER A 83 -0.30 0.66 2.07
N SER A 84 -1.45 0.40 2.72
CA SER A 84 -2.22 -0.83 2.53
C SER A 84 -2.74 -0.98 1.10
N PHE A 85 -3.33 0.08 0.54
CA PHE A 85 -3.80 0.05 -0.84
C PHE A 85 -2.64 -0.12 -1.83
N GLN A 86 -1.53 0.60 -1.63
CA GLN A 86 -0.36 0.56 -2.50
C GLN A 86 0.31 -0.82 -2.50
N ALA A 87 0.52 -1.42 -1.32
CA ALA A 87 1.11 -2.76 -1.19
C ALA A 87 0.30 -3.81 -1.96
N LEU A 88 -1.03 -3.79 -1.78
CA LEU A 88 -1.94 -4.69 -2.48
C LEU A 88 -2.00 -4.38 -3.98
N SER A 89 -1.97 -3.11 -4.37
CA SER A 89 -1.93 -2.74 -5.79
C SER A 89 -0.65 -3.20 -6.48
N ILE A 90 0.49 -3.20 -5.78
CA ILE A 90 1.75 -3.75 -6.29
C ILE A 90 1.62 -5.25 -6.51
N LEU A 91 1.10 -6.01 -5.53
CA LEU A 91 0.89 -7.46 -5.68
C LEU A 91 -0.04 -7.81 -6.85
N SER A 92 -1.10 -7.02 -7.06
CA SER A 92 -2.04 -7.27 -8.17
C SER A 92 -1.44 -6.87 -9.52
N SER A 93 -0.80 -5.69 -9.59
CA SER A 93 -0.25 -5.17 -10.85
C SER A 93 1.00 -5.93 -11.30
N SER A 94 1.72 -6.60 -10.39
CA SER A 94 2.84 -7.47 -10.71
C SER A 94 2.40 -8.87 -11.18
N GLY A 95 1.11 -9.18 -11.15
CA GLY A 95 0.58 -10.50 -11.48
C GLY A 95 0.82 -11.57 -10.40
N MET A 96 1.26 -11.16 -9.20
CA MET A 96 1.41 -12.07 -8.05
C MET A 96 0.08 -12.48 -7.43
N MET A 97 -0.96 -11.66 -7.63
CA MET A 97 -2.35 -12.00 -7.41
C MET A 97 -3.22 -11.39 -8.51
N LYS A 98 -4.34 -12.00 -8.84
CA LYS A 98 -5.27 -11.46 -9.84
C LYS A 98 -5.88 -10.14 -9.36
N ASP A 99 -6.42 -10.15 -8.15
CA ASP A 99 -7.06 -9.03 -7.49
C ASP A 99 -7.11 -9.30 -5.97
N PHE A 100 -7.77 -8.42 -5.20
CA PHE A 100 -7.77 -8.51 -3.74
C PHE A 100 -8.63 -9.70 -3.24
N SER A 101 -9.45 -10.32 -4.09
CA SER A 101 -10.23 -11.50 -3.71
C SER A 101 -9.36 -12.73 -3.44
N GLU A 102 -8.15 -12.80 -4.03
CA GLU A 102 -7.20 -13.89 -3.81
C GLU A 102 -6.44 -13.79 -2.48
N LEU A 103 -6.60 -12.69 -1.73
CA LEU A 103 -6.03 -12.57 -0.39
C LEU A 103 -6.59 -13.68 0.53
N PRO A 104 -5.78 -14.23 1.45
CA PRO A 104 -6.28 -15.14 2.47
C PRO A 104 -7.46 -14.56 3.24
N GLU A 105 -8.43 -15.40 3.62
CA GLU A 105 -9.67 -14.97 4.28
C GLU A 105 -9.42 -14.08 5.50
N LYS A 106 -8.53 -14.52 6.41
CA LYS A 106 -8.14 -13.74 7.59
C LYS A 106 -7.56 -12.37 7.23
N MET A 107 -6.81 -12.25 6.14
CA MET A 107 -6.27 -10.97 5.68
C MET A 107 -7.37 -10.07 5.14
N ARG A 108 -8.34 -10.60 4.39
CA ARG A 108 -9.50 -9.83 3.91
C ARG A 108 -10.35 -9.32 5.07
N GLU A 109 -10.60 -10.16 6.07
CA GLU A 109 -11.35 -9.78 7.27
C GLU A 109 -10.59 -8.74 8.12
N GLY A 110 -9.28 -8.92 8.29
CA GLY A 110 -8.42 -7.96 8.97
C GLY A 110 -8.41 -6.62 8.27
N LEU A 111 -8.24 -6.61 6.94
CA LEU A 111 -8.24 -5.38 6.15
C LEU A 111 -9.60 -4.68 6.18
N LYS A 112 -10.70 -5.43 6.05
CA LYS A 112 -12.05 -4.88 6.20
C LYS A 112 -12.24 -4.23 7.56
N SER A 113 -11.85 -4.92 8.63
CA SER A 113 -11.97 -4.43 10.00
C SER A 113 -11.11 -3.17 10.21
N PHE A 114 -9.88 -3.18 9.69
CA PHE A 114 -8.99 -2.03 9.70
C PHE A 114 -9.63 -0.81 9.03
N VAL A 115 -10.05 -0.93 7.76
CA VAL A 115 -10.66 0.18 7.02
C VAL A 115 -11.89 0.74 7.76
N CYS A 116 -12.79 -0.14 8.22
CA CYS A 116 -13.98 0.28 8.97
C CYS A 116 -13.62 0.96 10.30
N SER A 117 -12.57 0.52 10.99
CA SER A 117 -12.14 1.09 12.28
C SER A 117 -11.60 2.52 12.15
N LEU A 118 -11.10 2.89 10.97
CA LEU A 118 -10.60 4.24 10.71
C LEU A 118 -11.73 5.21 10.35
N GLN A 119 -12.94 4.72 10.10
CA GLN A 119 -14.06 5.57 9.72
C GLN A 119 -14.65 6.26 10.95
N ASP A 120 -14.69 7.58 10.90
CA ASP A 120 -15.38 8.39 11.89
C ASP A 120 -16.89 8.27 11.72
N LYS A 121 -17.59 7.95 12.82
CA LYS A 121 -19.04 7.69 12.80
C LYS A 121 -19.89 8.94 12.55
N ASP A 122 -19.39 10.12 12.90
CA ASP A 122 -20.16 11.36 12.89
C ASP A 122 -20.05 12.05 11.53
N THR A 123 -18.88 11.96 10.90
CA THR A 123 -18.59 12.60 9.61
C THR A 123 -18.53 11.62 8.43
N GLY A 124 -18.38 10.32 8.70
CA GLY A 124 -18.20 9.27 7.69
C GLY A 124 -16.83 9.28 7.00
N PHE A 125 -15.93 10.21 7.34
CA PHE A 125 -14.59 10.25 6.76
C PHE A 125 -13.64 9.24 7.41
N ILE A 126 -12.63 8.79 6.65
CA ILE A 126 -11.47 8.10 7.22
C ILE A 126 -10.62 9.10 7.99
N ILE A 127 -10.40 8.82 9.28
CA ILE A 127 -9.55 9.61 10.18
C ILE A 127 -8.52 8.68 10.81
N HIS A 128 -7.31 8.68 10.25
CA HIS A 128 -6.23 7.89 10.79
C HIS A 128 -5.68 8.50 12.10
N PRO A 129 -5.44 7.69 13.16
CA PRO A 129 -4.97 8.20 14.46
C PRO A 129 -3.70 9.04 14.39
N GLN A 130 -2.74 8.66 13.53
CA GLN A 130 -1.48 9.38 13.33
C GLN A 130 -1.69 10.82 12.83
N TRP A 131 -2.78 11.09 12.13
CA TRP A 131 -3.09 12.44 11.66
C TRP A 131 -3.81 13.25 12.74
N ARG A 132 -4.55 12.61 13.65
CA ARG A 132 -5.40 13.28 14.64
C ARG A 132 -4.62 14.24 15.54
N GLU A 133 -3.42 13.87 15.96
CA GLU A 133 -2.55 14.74 16.75
C GLU A 133 -2.01 15.91 15.93
N LEU A 134 -1.63 15.66 14.66
CA LEU A 134 -1.30 16.72 13.72
C LEU A 134 -2.50 17.66 13.48
N MET A 135 -3.74 17.16 13.59
CA MET A 135 -4.98 17.93 13.40
C MET A 135 -5.39 18.74 14.62
N ALA A 136 -5.05 18.32 15.85
CA ALA A 136 -5.39 19.05 17.07
C ALA A 136 -4.78 20.46 17.09
N ASP A 137 -3.62 20.63 16.43
CA ASP A 137 -2.96 21.93 16.27
C ASP A 137 -3.56 22.82 15.17
N VAL A 138 -4.53 22.32 14.41
CA VAL A 138 -5.08 22.95 13.20
C VAL A 138 -6.54 23.39 13.36
N GLU A 139 -7.30 22.76 14.25
CA GLU A 139 -8.65 23.21 14.60
C GLU A 139 -8.64 24.68 15.06
N GLY A 140 -9.30 25.55 14.29
CA GLY A 140 -9.37 26.99 14.55
C GLY A 140 -8.30 27.85 13.87
N LYS A 141 -7.31 27.28 13.18
CA LYS A 141 -6.33 28.04 12.37
C LYS A 141 -6.79 28.11 10.91
N SER A 142 -7.30 29.28 10.50
CA SER A 142 -7.73 29.54 9.12
C SER A 142 -6.55 29.55 8.14
N GLY A 143 -6.78 29.09 6.89
CA GLY A 143 -5.80 29.13 5.80
C GLY A 143 -5.36 27.75 5.27
N ASN A 144 -4.09 27.62 4.88
CA ASN A 144 -3.52 26.45 4.18
C ASN A 144 -3.72 25.10 4.90
N ALA A 145 -3.88 25.12 6.21
CA ALA A 145 -3.98 23.91 7.01
C ALA A 145 -5.36 23.22 6.87
N ASP A 146 -6.45 23.98 6.72
CA ASP A 146 -7.78 23.43 6.38
C ASP A 146 -7.80 22.83 4.96
N ILE A 147 -7.06 23.45 4.02
CA ILE A 147 -6.91 22.93 2.65
C ILE A 147 -6.17 21.60 2.65
N MET A 148 -5.04 21.52 3.37
CA MET A 148 -4.28 20.28 3.53
C MET A 148 -5.12 19.18 4.20
N TRP A 149 -5.96 19.54 5.17
CA TRP A 149 -6.86 18.61 5.83
C TRP A 149 -7.92 18.04 4.88
N LYS A 150 -8.63 18.90 4.15
CA LYS A 150 -9.61 18.47 3.15
C LYS A 150 -8.97 17.58 2.08
N ALA A 151 -7.76 17.94 1.64
CA ALA A 151 -7.00 17.12 0.69
C ALA A 151 -6.62 15.75 1.28
N ARG A 152 -6.16 15.70 2.54
CA ARG A 152 -5.79 14.43 3.21
C ARG A 152 -6.98 13.51 3.38
N ARG A 153 -8.10 14.02 3.91
CA ARG A 153 -9.34 13.25 4.05
C ARG A 153 -9.84 12.72 2.72
N GLY A 154 -9.84 13.55 1.68
CA GLY A 154 -10.24 13.13 0.34
C GLY A 154 -9.39 11.98 -0.19
N ARG A 155 -8.07 12.02 0.02
CA ARG A 155 -7.16 10.94 -0.38
C ARG A 155 -7.37 9.66 0.44
N ASP A 156 -7.46 9.76 1.76
CA ASP A 156 -7.65 8.59 2.62
C ASP A 156 -9.01 7.92 2.32
N MET A 157 -10.06 8.71 2.03
CA MET A 157 -11.33 8.20 1.53
C MET A 157 -11.18 7.46 0.19
N MET A 158 -10.52 8.08 -0.80
CA MET A 158 -10.29 7.46 -2.10
C MET A 158 -9.59 6.09 -1.97
N TRP A 159 -8.57 5.99 -1.11
CA TRP A 159 -7.89 4.72 -0.86
C TRP A 159 -8.80 3.70 -0.18
N ALA A 160 -9.55 4.10 0.84
CA ALA A 160 -10.49 3.21 1.53
C ALA A 160 -11.59 2.70 0.59
N GLU A 161 -12.20 3.58 -0.21
CA GLU A 161 -13.18 3.21 -1.23
C GLU A 161 -12.59 2.25 -2.25
N GLY A 162 -11.35 2.47 -2.68
CA GLY A 162 -10.65 1.56 -3.58
C GLY A 162 -10.41 0.16 -2.99
N ILE A 163 -10.20 0.05 -1.68
CA ILE A 163 -10.14 -1.25 -0.98
C ILE A 163 -11.54 -1.87 -0.89
N CYS A 164 -12.55 -1.08 -0.51
CA CYS A 164 -13.94 -1.51 -0.38
C CYS A 164 -14.48 -2.10 -1.68
N GLU A 165 -14.26 -1.41 -2.80
CA GLU A 165 -14.64 -1.85 -4.14
C GLU A 165 -14.00 -3.19 -4.50
N ARG A 166 -12.68 -3.32 -4.33
CA ARG A 166 -11.93 -4.54 -4.68
C ARG A 166 -12.24 -5.73 -3.80
N LEU A 167 -12.68 -5.51 -2.56
CA LEU A 167 -13.11 -6.55 -1.63
C LEU A 167 -14.63 -6.78 -1.60
N GLY A 168 -15.41 -5.98 -2.33
CA GLY A 168 -16.86 -6.13 -2.42
C GLY A 168 -17.61 -5.82 -1.12
N PHE A 169 -17.20 -4.80 -0.37
CA PHE A 169 -17.94 -4.31 0.80
C PHE A 169 -18.15 -2.80 0.77
N SER A 170 -18.94 -2.28 1.71
CA SER A 170 -19.18 -0.84 1.87
C SER A 170 -18.81 -0.40 3.27
N LEU A 171 -18.34 0.84 3.38
CA LEU A 171 -18.12 1.50 4.66
C LEU A 171 -19.44 1.60 5.45
N PRO A 172 -19.40 1.44 6.80
CA PRO A 172 -20.61 1.41 7.62
C PRO A 172 -21.32 2.76 7.73
N TYR A 173 -20.60 3.88 7.63
CA TYR A 173 -21.17 5.22 7.78
C TYR A 173 -21.15 5.99 6.45
N PRO A 174 -22.20 6.77 6.13
CA PRO A 174 -22.20 7.63 4.95
C PRO A 174 -21.26 8.82 5.13
N THR A 175 -20.51 9.17 4.09
CA THR A 175 -19.64 10.36 4.08
C THR A 175 -20.48 11.63 3.94
N ALA A 176 -20.33 12.57 4.87
CA ALA A 176 -20.99 13.87 4.81
C ALA A 176 -20.21 14.82 3.89
N TYR A 177 -20.72 15.09 2.68
CA TYR A 177 -20.15 16.06 1.74
C TYR A 177 -20.69 17.48 1.94
#